data_AF-A0AAD4GAP9-F1
#
_entry.id   AF-A0AAD4GAP9-F1
#
_cell.length_a   1.000
_cell.length_b   1.000
_cell.length_c   1.000
_cell.angle_alpha   90.00
_cell.angle_beta   90.00
_cell.angle_gamma   90.00
#
_symmetry.space_group_name_H-M   'P 1'
#
loop_
_entity.id
_entity.type
_entity.pdbx_description
1 polymer ?
#
loop_
_entity_poly.entity_id
_entity_poly.type
_entity_poly.pdbx_seq_one_letter_code
_entity_poly.pdbx_strand_id
1 'polypeptide(L)'
;MSFSSTSDNYSHWLASSRPLLWPSADPTCLYLGNDSVLLPPPLPRTLSDSHNPDSDASHEVFTCSLVKEDVLETAGTTIWKRLGDSKVPISNITLLSGRYDGFPYSRDNGTPALLCTEATQALSEANVTNSEVLCALCHKSTSDLRSHMGGHIIRSIRGVPEELVTPVGPVFPCGFCGSSGNPDCVIKLKKTKRATEVITDCPHKVPFKYGFAEKGSESRPCRNVPVVCALCPHRERDTDAKPAVWRYNMEQHLTLSHPEYAHPGKFLGLPLPLHMIGSVVLTIQEEKKFGVPAHPERPPAHKKHESTHPLASTSSGQKRQADAGQFRIIISSSNGTKRARMAKD
;
A
#
# COMPACT_ATOMS: atom_id res chain seq x y z
N MET A 1 -6.05 -39.82 -33.80
CA MET A 1 -5.44 -38.50 -33.99
C MET A 1 -4.57 -38.23 -32.78
N SER A 2 -3.27 -38.43 -32.94
CA SER A 2 -2.29 -38.47 -31.84
C SER A 2 -1.59 -37.11 -31.80
N PHE A 3 -1.79 -36.34 -30.74
CA PHE A 3 -1.06 -35.09 -30.54
C PHE A 3 0.19 -35.37 -29.71
N SER A 4 1.34 -35.33 -30.39
CA SER A 4 2.66 -35.29 -29.77
C SER A 4 2.92 -33.87 -29.26
N SER A 5 3.06 -33.70 -27.95
CA SER A 5 3.41 -32.42 -27.33
C SER A 5 4.93 -32.22 -27.38
N THR A 6 5.39 -31.26 -28.18
CA THR A 6 6.76 -30.73 -28.09
C THR A 6 6.83 -29.77 -26.89
N SER A 7 7.48 -30.22 -25.83
CA SER A 7 7.91 -29.39 -24.72
C SER A 7 9.34 -28.92 -24.99
N ASP A 8 9.52 -27.70 -25.49
CA ASP A 8 10.84 -27.07 -25.54
C ASP A 8 10.76 -25.55 -25.32
N ASN A 9 11.68 -25.07 -24.48
CA ASN A 9 12.15 -23.69 -24.31
C ASN A 9 11.29 -22.68 -23.52
N TYR A 10 11.49 -22.65 -22.19
CA TYR A 10 11.12 -21.51 -21.33
C TYR A 10 12.23 -21.07 -20.33
N SER A 11 13.50 -21.22 -20.71
CA SER A 11 14.64 -20.99 -19.78
C SER A 11 15.45 -19.71 -20.01
N HIS A 12 14.98 -18.72 -20.79
CA HIS A 12 15.83 -17.59 -21.23
C HIS A 12 15.56 -16.21 -20.62
N TRP A 13 14.76 -16.09 -19.56
CA TRP A 13 14.58 -14.81 -18.87
C TRP A 13 15.34 -14.80 -17.54
N LEU A 14 16.59 -14.32 -17.54
CA LEU A 14 17.29 -13.66 -16.42
C LEU A 14 18.80 -13.52 -16.75
N ALA A 15 19.20 -12.47 -17.48
CA ALA A 15 20.55 -11.89 -17.35
C ALA A 15 20.67 -10.54 -18.08
N SER A 16 21.29 -9.58 -17.39
CA SER A 16 22.03 -8.42 -17.90
C SER A 16 21.36 -7.05 -17.76
N SER A 17 21.72 -6.33 -16.70
CA SER A 17 21.74 -4.86 -16.69
C SER A 17 22.92 -4.39 -15.85
N ARG A 18 23.92 -3.78 -16.51
CA ARG A 18 25.01 -3.02 -15.88
C ARG A 18 24.53 -1.57 -15.63
N PRO A 19 24.99 -0.88 -14.59
CA PRO A 19 24.59 0.51 -14.32
C PRO A 19 25.46 1.51 -15.08
N LEU A 20 24.82 2.54 -15.65
CA LEU A 20 25.47 3.73 -16.20
C LEU A 20 25.72 4.73 -15.06
N LEU A 21 26.97 5.17 -14.94
CA LEU A 21 27.40 6.30 -14.11
C LEU A 21 27.06 7.61 -14.84
N TRP A 22 26.49 8.58 -14.13
CA TRP A 22 26.47 9.99 -14.53
C TRP A 22 27.22 10.84 -13.49
N PRO A 23 28.06 11.82 -13.91
CA PRO A 23 28.82 12.63 -12.99
C PRO A 23 28.09 13.91 -12.55
N SER A 24 28.50 14.32 -11.36
CA SER A 24 28.21 15.57 -10.64
C SER A 24 28.64 16.83 -11.40
N ALA A 25 27.86 17.89 -11.28
CA ALA A 25 28.33 19.28 -11.39
C ALA A 25 27.41 20.23 -10.58
N ASP A 26 27.91 20.69 -9.44
CA ASP A 26 27.75 22.07 -8.93
C ASP A 26 28.92 22.90 -9.53
N PRO A 27 28.93 24.27 -9.60
CA PRO A 27 28.44 25.17 -8.55
C PRO A 27 27.93 26.58 -9.01
N THR A 28 27.47 27.37 -8.02
CA THR A 28 27.87 28.79 -7.73
C THR A 28 26.76 29.86 -7.68
N CYS A 29 26.76 30.52 -6.51
CA CYS A 29 26.19 31.79 -6.04
C CYS A 29 25.56 32.80 -7.02
N LEU A 30 24.49 33.45 -6.55
CA LEU A 30 24.35 34.91 -6.61
C LEU A 30 23.58 35.44 -5.38
N TYR A 31 24.21 36.40 -4.72
CA TYR A 31 23.69 37.30 -3.68
C TYR A 31 22.70 38.28 -4.32
N LEU A 32 21.59 38.61 -3.64
CA LEU A 32 21.01 39.96 -3.60
C LEU A 32 20.12 40.06 -2.35
N GLY A 33 20.47 40.99 -1.47
CA GLY A 33 19.66 41.34 -0.30
C GLY A 33 18.48 42.23 -0.67
N ASN A 34 17.49 42.26 0.21
CA ASN A 34 16.83 43.50 0.60
C ASN A 34 16.04 43.24 1.89
N ASP A 35 16.43 43.98 2.92
CA ASP A 35 15.69 44.10 4.16
C ASP A 35 14.37 44.84 3.89
N SER A 36 13.27 44.19 4.24
CA SER A 36 11.97 44.84 4.42
C SER A 36 11.27 44.13 5.56
N VAL A 37 11.35 44.74 6.73
CA VAL A 37 10.69 44.30 7.96
C VAL A 37 9.18 44.51 7.78
N LEU A 38 8.44 43.42 7.60
CA LEU A 38 6.98 43.42 7.68
C LEU A 38 6.57 43.37 9.16
N LEU A 39 5.94 44.43 9.65
CA LEU A 39 5.27 44.43 10.96
C LEU A 39 3.99 43.56 10.88
N PRO A 40 3.67 42.79 11.93
CA PRO A 40 2.46 41.98 11.96
C PRO A 40 1.19 42.86 12.07
N PRO A 41 0.06 42.43 11.49
CA PRO A 41 -1.21 43.13 11.65
C PRO A 41 -1.70 43.06 13.11
N PRO A 42 -2.43 44.08 13.58
CA PRO A 42 -2.95 44.10 14.93
C PRO A 42 -3.99 42.98 15.13
N LEU A 43 -3.89 42.29 16.27
CA LEU A 43 -4.84 41.25 16.66
C LEU A 43 -6.24 41.85 16.94
N PRO A 44 -7.33 41.11 16.67
CA PRO A 44 -8.68 41.58 16.97
C PRO A 44 -8.86 41.69 18.49
N ARG A 45 -9.28 42.86 18.97
CA ARG A 45 -9.71 43.03 20.36
C ARG A 45 -11.01 42.26 20.58
N THR A 46 -10.98 41.33 21.52
CA THR A 46 -12.16 40.67 22.05
C THR A 46 -13.04 41.70 22.74
N LEU A 47 -14.26 41.89 22.22
CA LEU A 47 -15.32 42.67 22.88
C LEU A 47 -15.76 41.92 24.13
N SER A 48 -15.53 42.53 25.29
CA SER A 48 -16.26 42.23 26.53
C SER A 48 -16.84 43.54 27.08
N ASP A 49 -18.16 43.56 27.07
CA ASP A 49 -19.12 44.27 27.91
C ASP A 49 -19.25 45.80 27.94
N SER A 50 -20.49 46.16 27.61
CA SER A 50 -21.41 47.03 28.38
C SER A 50 -21.34 48.55 28.19
N HIS A 51 -22.47 49.04 27.66
CA HIS A 51 -23.10 50.34 27.90
C HIS A 51 -22.28 51.62 27.71
N ASN A 52 -22.51 52.27 26.56
CA ASN A 52 -22.77 53.70 26.52
C ASN A 52 -23.57 54.06 25.24
N PRO A 53 -24.79 54.60 25.31
CA PRO A 53 -25.42 55.27 24.18
C PRO A 53 -24.87 56.71 24.08
N ASP A 54 -24.70 57.22 22.87
CA ASP A 54 -24.27 58.60 22.55
C ASP A 54 -22.77 58.89 22.59
N SER A 55 -21.96 58.07 21.91
CA SER A 55 -20.77 58.60 21.24
C SER A 55 -20.90 58.47 19.73
N ASP A 56 -20.68 59.60 19.07
CA ASP A 56 -20.59 59.78 17.63
C ASP A 56 -19.40 58.97 17.10
N ALA A 57 -19.60 57.66 16.98
CA ALA A 57 -18.61 56.72 16.48
C ALA A 57 -18.52 56.95 14.97
N SER A 58 -17.57 57.78 14.57
CA SER A 58 -17.06 57.83 13.21
C SER A 58 -16.77 56.39 12.77
N HIS A 59 -17.65 55.83 11.94
CA HIS A 59 -17.42 54.56 11.27
C HIS A 59 -16.14 54.74 10.46
N GLU A 60 -15.00 54.28 10.99
CA GLU A 60 -13.80 54.07 10.19
C GLU A 60 -14.18 53.05 9.13
N VAL A 61 -14.51 53.57 7.95
CA VAL A 61 -14.64 52.76 6.75
C VAL A 61 -13.29 52.12 6.54
N PHE A 62 -13.18 50.85 6.88
CA PHE A 62 -12.02 50.03 6.54
C PHE A 62 -11.94 49.96 5.02
N THR A 63 -11.14 50.86 4.43
CA THR A 63 -10.76 50.75 3.03
C THR A 63 -9.76 49.61 2.94
N CYS A 64 -10.24 48.43 2.53
CA CYS A 64 -9.37 47.37 2.03
C CYS A 64 -8.67 47.91 0.78
N SER A 65 -7.37 48.21 0.91
CA SER A 65 -6.56 48.58 -0.25
C SER A 65 -6.41 47.37 -1.17
N LEU A 66 -6.64 47.59 -2.46
CA LEU A 66 -6.49 46.57 -3.49
C LEU A 66 -5.00 46.17 -3.55
N VAL A 67 -4.66 44.97 -3.09
CA VAL A 67 -3.32 44.41 -3.30
C VAL A 67 -3.21 44.05 -4.77
N LYS A 68 -2.11 44.46 -5.43
CA LYS A 68 -1.89 44.12 -6.84
C LYS A 68 -1.78 42.60 -7.01
N GLU A 69 -2.30 42.11 -8.14
CA GLU A 69 -2.38 40.68 -8.45
C GLU A 69 -1.01 39.98 -8.47
N ASP A 70 0.00 40.64 -9.06
CA ASP A 70 1.37 40.16 -9.15
C ASP A 70 2.01 39.90 -7.78
N VAL A 71 1.69 40.73 -6.78
CA VAL A 71 2.17 40.58 -5.40
C VAL A 71 1.57 39.33 -4.76
N LEU A 72 0.28 39.07 -4.98
CA LEU A 72 -0.41 37.89 -4.43
C LEU A 72 0.09 36.59 -5.06
N GLU A 73 0.30 36.58 -6.38
CA GLU A 73 0.87 35.42 -7.08
C GLU A 73 2.31 35.14 -6.61
N THR A 74 3.14 36.18 -6.53
CA THR A 74 4.52 36.07 -6.02
C THR A 74 4.55 35.55 -4.59
N ALA A 75 3.64 36.01 -3.73
CA ALA A 75 3.52 35.53 -2.36
C ALA A 75 3.12 34.04 -2.32
N GLY A 76 2.14 33.62 -3.12
CA GLY A 76 1.71 32.22 -3.24
C GLY A 76 2.85 31.29 -3.65
N THR A 77 3.58 31.64 -4.71
CA THR A 77 4.74 30.88 -5.20
C THR A 77 5.87 30.84 -4.16
N THR A 78 6.13 31.95 -3.47
CA THR A 78 7.15 32.03 -2.42
C THR A 78 6.81 31.14 -1.23
N ILE A 79 5.55 31.13 -0.79
CA ILE A 79 5.08 30.26 0.30
C ILE A 79 5.24 28.79 -0.11
N TRP A 80 4.82 28.43 -1.32
CA TRP A 80 4.93 27.06 -1.82
C TRP A 80 6.39 26.59 -1.90
N LYS A 81 7.29 27.41 -2.45
CA LYS A 81 8.73 27.11 -2.50
C LYS A 81 9.30 26.89 -1.10
N ARG A 82 8.97 27.76 -0.14
CA ARG A 82 9.43 27.62 1.25
C ARG A 82 8.90 26.36 1.94
N LEU A 83 7.67 25.93 1.63
CA LEU A 83 7.13 24.66 2.12
C LEU A 83 7.94 23.47 1.58
N GLY A 84 8.30 23.51 0.30
CA GLY A 84 9.20 22.53 -0.34
C GLY A 84 10.58 22.50 0.32
N ASP A 85 11.21 23.65 0.51
CA ASP A 85 12.53 23.78 1.16
C ASP A 85 12.52 23.28 2.61
N SER A 86 11.40 23.50 3.31
CA SER A 86 11.20 23.06 4.69
C SER A 86 10.92 21.56 4.82
N LYS A 87 10.80 20.84 3.71
CA LYS A 87 10.45 19.40 3.65
C LYS A 87 9.17 19.06 4.42
N VAL A 88 8.21 20.00 4.47
CA VAL A 88 6.91 19.74 5.08
C VAL A 88 6.19 18.70 4.21
N PRO A 89 5.77 17.54 4.74
CA PRO A 89 5.02 16.57 3.98
C PRO A 89 3.74 17.22 3.45
N ILE A 90 3.47 17.10 2.14
CA ILE A 90 2.27 17.67 1.52
C ILE A 90 0.99 17.18 2.21
N SER A 91 1.01 15.94 2.72
CA SER A 91 -0.07 15.35 3.52
C SER A 91 -0.42 16.09 4.81
N ASN A 92 0.46 16.98 5.30
CA ASN A 92 0.24 17.78 6.52
C ASN A 92 -0.40 19.14 6.21
N ILE A 93 -0.56 19.49 4.94
CA ILE A 93 -1.25 20.70 4.52
C ILE A 93 -2.74 20.38 4.45
N THR A 94 -3.53 21.00 5.34
CA THR A 94 -4.98 20.82 5.36
C THR A 94 -5.59 21.33 4.06
N LEU A 95 -6.22 20.43 3.29
CA LEU A 95 -7.01 20.83 2.14
C LEU A 95 -8.35 21.38 2.62
N LEU A 96 -8.58 22.68 2.44
CA LEU A 96 -9.89 23.28 2.62
C LEU A 96 -10.75 22.90 1.42
N SER A 97 -11.53 21.83 1.54
CA SER A 97 -12.51 21.41 0.53
C SER A 97 -13.92 21.76 1.02
N GLY A 98 -14.55 22.71 0.33
CA GLY A 98 -15.90 23.15 0.60
C GLY A 98 -16.39 24.04 -0.53
N ARG A 99 -17.70 23.99 -0.82
CA ARG A 99 -18.37 25.06 -1.58
C ARG A 99 -18.42 26.29 -0.67
N TYR A 100 -17.35 27.06 -0.67
CA TYR A 100 -17.36 28.36 -0.05
C TYR A 100 -17.99 29.31 -1.04
N ASP A 101 -19.25 29.66 -0.81
CA ASP A 101 -19.89 30.80 -1.47
C ASP A 101 -19.16 32.06 -0.99
N GLY A 102 -18.05 32.38 -1.67
CA GLY A 102 -17.09 33.39 -1.25
C GLY A 102 -15.86 32.77 -0.57
N PHE A 103 -14.89 32.35 -1.37
CA PHE A 103 -13.51 32.32 -0.89
C PHE A 103 -13.16 33.76 -0.46
N PRO A 104 -12.50 33.99 0.69
CA PRO A 104 -12.34 35.33 1.26
C PRO A 104 -11.60 36.31 0.33
N TYR A 105 -10.96 35.79 -0.72
CA TYR A 105 -10.33 36.56 -1.78
C TYR A 105 -10.83 36.02 -3.13
N SER A 106 -11.55 36.85 -3.86
CA SER A 106 -11.90 36.63 -5.27
C SER A 106 -11.42 37.82 -6.09
N ARG A 107 -11.03 37.56 -7.33
CA ARG A 107 -10.75 38.58 -8.32
C ARG A 107 -12.05 39.31 -8.69
N ASP A 108 -11.93 40.48 -9.30
CA ASP A 108 -13.06 41.30 -9.78
C ASP A 108 -13.98 40.53 -10.75
N ASN A 109 -13.47 39.49 -11.40
CA ASN A 109 -14.21 38.59 -12.28
C ASN A 109 -14.88 37.39 -11.57
N GLY A 110 -14.85 37.34 -10.24
CA GLY A 110 -15.44 36.27 -9.42
C GLY A 110 -14.60 34.99 -9.33
N THR A 111 -13.43 34.92 -9.95
CA THR A 111 -12.53 33.76 -9.81
C THR A 111 -11.76 33.81 -8.49
N PRO A 112 -11.32 32.68 -7.90
CA PRO A 112 -10.54 32.69 -6.66
C PRO A 112 -9.22 33.46 -6.82
N ALA A 113 -8.92 34.36 -5.89
CA ALA A 113 -7.60 34.98 -5.75
C ALA A 113 -6.70 34.09 -4.87
N LEU A 114 -5.37 34.18 -5.02
CA LEU A 114 -4.37 33.39 -4.29
C LEU A 114 -4.34 31.88 -4.61
N LEU A 115 -4.75 31.47 -5.81
CA LEU A 115 -4.59 30.09 -6.26
C LEU A 115 -3.16 29.87 -6.78
N CYS A 116 -2.29 29.25 -5.99
CA CYS A 116 -1.02 28.73 -6.52
C CYS A 116 -1.32 27.47 -7.34
N THR A 117 -1.28 27.60 -8.66
CA THR A 117 -1.58 26.52 -9.62
C THR A 117 -0.67 25.32 -9.42
N GLU A 118 0.64 25.56 -9.26
CA GLU A 118 1.65 24.54 -9.00
C GLU A 118 1.38 23.77 -7.70
N ALA A 119 1.05 24.49 -6.62
CA ALA A 119 0.69 23.89 -5.34
C ALA A 119 -0.61 23.09 -5.43
N THR A 120 -1.60 23.60 -6.14
CA THR A 120 -2.91 22.95 -6.34
C THR A 120 -2.74 21.67 -7.15
N GLN A 121 -1.91 21.70 -8.19
CA GLN A 121 -1.56 20.54 -8.97
C GLN A 121 -0.81 19.50 -8.12
N ALA A 122 0.24 19.91 -7.41
CA ALA A 122 1.01 19.01 -6.54
C ALA A 122 0.16 18.44 -5.38
N LEU A 123 -0.75 19.23 -4.82
CA LEU A 123 -1.72 18.78 -3.82
C LEU A 123 -2.76 17.84 -4.43
N SER A 124 -3.22 18.08 -5.66
CA SER A 124 -4.14 17.16 -6.34
C SER A 124 -3.45 15.83 -6.64
N GLU A 125 -2.17 15.86 -7.04
CA GLU A 125 -1.33 14.68 -7.22
C GLU A 125 -1.04 13.96 -5.89
N ALA A 126 -0.92 14.69 -4.78
CA ALA A 126 -0.63 14.14 -3.46
C ALA A 126 -1.89 13.69 -2.67
N ASN A 127 -3.03 14.36 -2.84
CA ASN A 127 -4.32 14.08 -2.19
C ASN A 127 -5.17 13.05 -2.94
N VAL A 128 -4.59 12.40 -3.95
CA VAL A 128 -4.99 11.09 -4.50
C VAL A 128 -4.86 9.97 -3.43
N THR A 129 -5.19 10.25 -2.17
CA THR A 129 -5.23 9.24 -1.10
C THR A 129 -6.52 8.43 -1.14
N ASN A 130 -7.51 8.83 -1.94
CA ASN A 130 -8.67 8.04 -2.34
C ASN A 130 -9.07 8.34 -3.79
N SER A 131 -8.10 8.56 -4.71
CA SER A 131 -8.50 8.58 -6.11
C SER A 131 -8.97 7.18 -6.46
N GLU A 132 -10.27 7.11 -6.68
CA GLU A 132 -10.90 6.09 -7.47
C GLU A 132 -10.05 5.80 -8.73
N VAL A 133 -9.43 4.62 -8.78
CA VAL A 133 -8.60 4.17 -9.91
C VAL A 133 -9.49 3.35 -10.82
N LEU A 134 -9.43 3.60 -12.13
CA LEU A 134 -10.15 2.80 -13.11
C LEU A 134 -9.47 1.46 -13.33
N CYS A 135 -10.24 0.38 -13.26
CA CYS A 135 -9.77 -0.96 -13.61
C CYS A 135 -9.54 -1.09 -15.12
N ALA A 136 -8.37 -1.55 -15.54
CA ALA A 136 -8.04 -1.75 -16.95
C ALA A 136 -8.88 -2.84 -17.65
N LEU A 137 -9.47 -3.77 -16.89
CA LEU A 137 -10.25 -4.87 -17.46
C LEU A 137 -11.74 -4.54 -17.62
N CYS A 138 -12.35 -3.82 -16.68
CA CYS A 138 -13.79 -3.56 -16.68
C CYS A 138 -14.17 -2.07 -16.66
N HIS A 139 -13.18 -1.17 -16.64
CA HIS A 139 -13.33 0.30 -16.57
C HIS A 139 -14.14 0.82 -15.37
N LYS A 140 -14.44 -0.03 -14.38
CA LYS A 140 -15.08 0.41 -13.14
C LYS A 140 -14.06 1.08 -12.25
N SER A 141 -14.52 2.14 -11.62
CA SER A 141 -13.79 2.85 -10.59
C SER A 141 -13.70 2.03 -9.29
N THR A 142 -12.54 2.05 -8.63
CA THR A 142 -12.32 1.35 -7.36
C THR A 142 -11.28 2.07 -6.48
N SER A 143 -11.51 2.07 -5.17
CA SER A 143 -10.55 2.54 -4.17
C SER A 143 -9.51 1.49 -3.78
N ASP A 144 -9.67 0.24 -4.20
CA ASP A 144 -8.72 -0.86 -3.97
C ASP A 144 -8.55 -1.68 -5.25
N LEU A 145 -7.72 -1.17 -6.16
CA LEU A 145 -7.46 -1.81 -7.45
C LEU A 145 -6.92 -3.24 -7.29
N ARG A 146 -6.05 -3.50 -6.31
CA ARG A 146 -5.50 -4.83 -6.05
C ARG A 146 -6.59 -5.83 -5.67
N SER A 147 -7.47 -5.45 -4.74
CA SER A 147 -8.57 -6.33 -4.32
C SER A 147 -9.55 -6.58 -5.46
N HIS A 148 -9.87 -5.52 -6.21
CA HIS A 148 -10.73 -5.58 -7.38
C HIS A 148 -10.16 -6.52 -8.46
N MET A 149 -8.89 -6.33 -8.83
CA MET A 149 -8.18 -7.17 -9.80
C MET A 149 -8.05 -8.62 -9.33
N GLY A 150 -7.80 -8.85 -8.03
CA GLY A 150 -7.80 -10.19 -7.45
C GLY A 150 -9.13 -10.92 -7.62
N GLY A 151 -10.25 -10.20 -7.58
CA GLY A 151 -11.57 -10.77 -7.88
C GLY A 151 -11.70 -11.27 -9.31
N HIS A 152 -11.25 -10.47 -10.29
CA HIS A 152 -11.23 -10.88 -11.69
C HIS A 152 -10.35 -12.11 -11.93
N ILE A 153 -9.15 -12.13 -11.34
CA ILE A 153 -8.22 -13.25 -11.48
C ILE A 153 -8.83 -14.55 -10.94
N ILE A 154 -9.40 -14.54 -9.72
CA ILE A 154 -10.00 -15.77 -9.16
C ILE A 154 -11.19 -16.23 -10.00
N ARG A 155 -12.08 -15.32 -10.41
CA ARG A 155 -13.25 -15.68 -11.22
C ARG A 155 -12.83 -16.30 -12.55
N SER A 156 -11.83 -15.72 -13.21
CA SER A 156 -11.24 -16.28 -14.43
C SER A 156 -10.66 -17.67 -14.19
N ILE A 157 -9.87 -17.88 -13.13
CA ILE A 157 -9.28 -19.20 -12.80
C ILE A 157 -10.37 -20.24 -12.51
N ARG A 158 -11.50 -19.82 -11.93
CA ARG A 158 -12.63 -20.68 -11.58
C ARG A 158 -13.67 -20.82 -12.69
N GLY A 159 -13.44 -20.23 -13.87
CA GLY A 159 -14.38 -20.27 -14.98
C GLY A 159 -15.71 -19.58 -14.70
N VAL A 160 -15.74 -18.63 -13.76
CA VAL A 160 -16.92 -17.80 -13.49
C VAL A 160 -16.98 -16.70 -14.55
N PRO A 161 -18.04 -16.64 -15.37
CA PRO A 161 -18.15 -15.65 -16.44
C PRO A 161 -18.25 -14.24 -15.85
N GLU A 162 -17.54 -13.29 -16.47
CA GLU A 162 -17.58 -11.88 -16.15
C GLU A 162 -17.63 -11.03 -17.43
N GLU A 163 -18.35 -9.92 -17.37
CA GLU A 163 -18.37 -8.91 -18.42
C GLU A 163 -17.15 -7.99 -18.26
N LEU A 164 -16.08 -8.32 -18.99
CA LEU A 164 -14.85 -7.53 -19.05
C LEU A 164 -14.68 -6.93 -20.45
N VAL A 165 -14.15 -5.71 -20.52
CA VAL A 165 -13.69 -5.08 -21.77
C VAL A 165 -12.48 -5.81 -22.31
N THR A 166 -11.54 -6.16 -21.42
CA THR A 166 -10.35 -6.97 -21.73
C THR A 166 -10.36 -8.21 -20.84
N PRO A 167 -10.18 -9.43 -21.37
CA PRO A 167 -10.14 -10.64 -20.55
C PRO A 167 -8.90 -10.67 -19.66
N VAL A 168 -8.99 -11.38 -18.53
CA VAL A 168 -7.83 -11.68 -17.69
C VAL A 168 -6.85 -12.55 -18.49
N GLY A 169 -5.56 -12.27 -18.35
CA GLY A 169 -4.50 -13.04 -18.98
C GLY A 169 -4.48 -14.50 -18.50
N PRO A 170 -4.26 -15.47 -19.41
CA PRO A 170 -4.42 -16.90 -19.08
C PRO A 170 -3.26 -17.50 -18.28
N VAL A 171 -2.10 -16.85 -18.27
CA VAL A 171 -0.86 -17.41 -17.70
C VAL A 171 -0.17 -16.37 -16.82
N PHE A 172 -0.15 -16.61 -15.51
CA PHE A 172 0.41 -15.70 -14.51
C PHE A 172 -0.09 -14.25 -14.64
N PRO A 173 -1.41 -14.01 -14.64
CA PRO A 173 -1.94 -12.65 -14.74
C PRO A 173 -1.40 -11.75 -13.63
N CYS A 174 -1.03 -10.52 -13.97
CA CYS A 174 -0.52 -9.55 -13.01
C CYS A 174 -1.59 -9.14 -12.01
N GLY A 175 -1.29 -9.17 -10.70
CA GLY A 175 -2.23 -8.74 -9.65
C GLY A 175 -2.61 -7.26 -9.67
N PHE A 176 -2.00 -6.45 -10.53
CA PHE A 176 -2.33 -5.03 -10.71
C PHE A 176 -3.17 -4.75 -11.97
N CYS A 177 -2.81 -5.33 -13.12
CA CYS A 177 -3.47 -5.05 -14.40
C CYS A 177 -4.21 -6.25 -15.01
N GLY A 178 -4.01 -7.46 -14.48
CA GLY A 178 -4.63 -8.69 -14.97
C GLY A 178 -4.01 -9.26 -16.25
N SER A 179 -3.12 -8.53 -16.93
CA SER A 179 -2.45 -8.99 -18.15
C SER A 179 -1.38 -10.07 -17.87
N SER A 180 -1.16 -10.93 -18.85
CA SER A 180 -0.13 -11.98 -18.85
C SER A 180 1.04 -11.62 -19.78
N GLY A 181 2.25 -12.11 -19.48
CA GLY A 181 3.39 -12.04 -20.39
C GLY A 181 4.05 -10.66 -20.58
N ASN A 182 3.57 -9.61 -19.90
CA ASN A 182 4.20 -8.30 -19.96
C ASN A 182 5.47 -8.27 -19.06
N PRO A 183 6.65 -7.92 -19.61
CA PRO A 183 7.90 -7.85 -18.83
C PRO A 183 7.85 -6.85 -17.67
N ASP A 184 7.10 -5.75 -17.79
CA ASP A 184 6.97 -4.73 -16.73
C ASP A 184 6.19 -5.28 -15.52
N CYS A 185 5.39 -6.32 -15.74
CA CYS A 185 4.59 -6.98 -14.71
C CYS A 185 5.37 -8.04 -13.92
N VAL A 186 6.67 -8.24 -14.21
CA VAL A 186 7.53 -9.10 -13.40
C VAL A 186 7.59 -8.55 -11.99
N ILE A 187 7.31 -9.41 -11.01
CA ILE A 187 7.17 -9.04 -9.61
C ILE A 187 8.29 -9.67 -8.79
N LYS A 188 8.95 -8.85 -7.97
CA LYS A 188 9.97 -9.28 -7.01
C LYS A 188 9.59 -8.83 -5.62
N LEU A 189 9.98 -9.63 -4.63
CA LEU A 189 9.84 -9.29 -3.22
C LEU A 189 11.20 -9.12 -2.58
N LYS A 190 11.37 -8.00 -1.87
CA LYS A 190 12.56 -7.74 -1.06
C LYS A 190 12.16 -7.61 0.39
N LYS A 191 12.70 -8.49 1.24
CA LYS A 191 12.49 -8.40 2.69
C LYS A 191 13.52 -7.44 3.27
N THR A 192 13.04 -6.40 3.95
CA THR A 192 13.87 -5.47 4.72
C THR A 192 13.67 -5.73 6.21
N LYS A 193 14.50 -5.13 7.07
CA LYS A 193 14.34 -5.23 8.53
C LYS A 193 12.99 -4.70 9.05
N ARG A 194 12.33 -3.81 8.29
CA ARG A 194 11.11 -3.10 8.72
C ARG A 194 9.86 -3.50 7.95
N ALA A 195 10.00 -3.92 6.70
CA ALA A 195 8.89 -4.15 5.79
C ALA A 195 9.26 -5.10 4.65
N THR A 196 8.24 -5.66 4.00
CA THR A 196 8.37 -6.32 2.71
C THR A 196 8.08 -5.30 1.61
N GLU A 197 9.05 -5.10 0.72
CA GLU A 197 8.94 -4.23 -0.45
C GLU A 197 8.54 -5.04 -1.68
N VAL A 198 7.57 -4.49 -2.44
CA VAL A 198 7.06 -5.06 -3.68
C VAL A 198 7.65 -4.27 -4.86
N ILE A 199 8.47 -4.93 -5.67
CA ILE A 199 9.20 -4.34 -6.79
C ILE A 199 8.57 -4.82 -8.10
N THR A 200 8.09 -3.88 -8.91
CA THR A 200 7.52 -4.08 -10.26
C THR A 200 7.46 -2.72 -10.95
N ASP A 201 7.52 -2.76 -12.28
CA ASP A 201 7.42 -1.62 -13.18
C ASP A 201 6.03 -1.54 -13.85
N CYS A 202 5.07 -2.35 -13.40
CA CYS A 202 3.72 -2.35 -13.93
C CYS A 202 3.10 -0.95 -13.86
N PRO A 203 2.56 -0.40 -14.97
CA PRO A 203 2.01 0.96 -14.99
C PRO A 203 0.77 1.12 -14.10
N HIS A 204 0.10 0.01 -13.75
CA HIS A 204 -1.05 0.00 -12.85
C HIS A 204 -0.67 -0.32 -11.39
N LYS A 205 0.62 -0.28 -11.04
CA LYS A 205 1.09 -0.50 -9.67
C LYS A 205 0.47 0.53 -8.74
N VAL A 206 -0.27 0.06 -7.75
CA VAL A 206 -0.77 0.88 -6.64
C VAL A 206 -0.01 0.54 -5.35
N PRO A 207 0.39 1.53 -4.54
CA PRO A 207 1.06 1.26 -3.27
C PRO A 207 0.08 0.60 -2.29
N PHE A 208 0.54 -0.43 -1.57
CA PHE A 208 -0.23 -1.05 -0.51
C PHE A 208 0.68 -1.55 0.61
N LYS A 209 0.13 -1.68 1.82
CA LYS A 209 0.87 -2.22 2.97
C LYS A 209 0.85 -3.75 2.93
N TYR A 210 1.98 -4.34 2.54
CA TYR A 210 2.10 -5.79 2.31
C TYR A 210 1.57 -6.64 3.48
N GLY A 211 2.01 -6.39 4.72
CA GLY A 211 1.60 -7.21 5.88
C GLY A 211 0.09 -7.21 6.18
N PHE A 212 -0.59 -6.10 5.91
CA PHE A 212 -2.06 -6.04 6.05
C PHE A 212 -2.76 -6.82 4.93
N ALA A 213 -2.27 -6.68 3.70
CA ALA A 213 -2.80 -7.40 2.54
C ALA A 213 -2.55 -8.92 2.64
N GLU A 214 -1.39 -9.34 3.14
CA GLU A 214 -1.05 -10.76 3.31
C GLU A 214 -1.91 -11.42 4.39
N LYS A 215 -2.22 -10.71 5.47
CA LYS A 215 -3.09 -11.20 6.55
C LYS A 215 -4.55 -11.25 6.12
N GLY A 216 -5.01 -10.23 5.40
CA GLY A 216 -6.42 -10.01 5.11
C GLY A 216 -7.22 -9.58 6.35
N SER A 217 -8.46 -9.16 6.13
CA SER A 217 -9.45 -8.90 7.18
C SER A 217 -10.85 -9.32 6.71
N GLU A 218 -11.82 -9.37 7.62
CA GLU A 218 -13.22 -9.66 7.24
C GLU A 218 -13.78 -8.63 6.25
N SER A 219 -13.43 -7.35 6.43
CA SER A 219 -13.83 -6.27 5.53
C SER A 219 -13.06 -6.25 4.20
N ARG A 220 -11.82 -6.74 4.20
CA ARG A 220 -10.92 -6.78 3.04
C ARG A 220 -10.26 -8.15 2.96
N PRO A 221 -11.01 -9.19 2.55
CA PRO A 221 -10.52 -10.57 2.60
C PRO A 221 -9.50 -10.87 1.51
N CYS A 222 -9.32 -10.02 0.50
CA CYS A 222 -8.39 -10.26 -0.60
C CYS A 222 -6.93 -10.35 -0.15
N ARG A 223 -6.37 -11.56 -0.20
CA ARG A 223 -4.96 -11.84 0.09
C ARG A 223 -4.12 -11.98 -1.16
N ASN A 224 -4.55 -11.43 -2.31
CA ASN A 224 -3.74 -11.40 -3.52
C ASN A 224 -2.49 -10.54 -3.34
N VAL A 225 -1.42 -11.13 -2.84
CA VAL A 225 -0.10 -10.52 -2.68
C VAL A 225 0.92 -11.37 -3.41
N PRO A 226 2.05 -10.80 -3.85
CA PRO A 226 3.16 -11.61 -4.33
C PRO A 226 3.68 -12.48 -3.19
N VAL A 227 4.15 -13.68 -3.47
CA VAL A 227 4.72 -14.63 -2.51
C VAL A 227 5.95 -15.28 -3.15
N VAL A 228 7.03 -15.43 -2.40
CA VAL A 228 8.20 -16.20 -2.85
C VAL A 228 7.89 -17.69 -2.68
N CYS A 229 7.97 -18.46 -3.77
CA CYS A 229 7.80 -19.91 -3.70
C CYS A 229 9.01 -20.55 -3.00
N ALA A 230 8.79 -21.27 -1.89
CA ALA A 230 9.87 -21.91 -1.14
C ALA A 230 10.46 -23.17 -1.82
N LEU A 231 9.79 -23.69 -2.86
CA LEU A 231 10.25 -24.83 -3.64
C LEU A 231 11.21 -24.42 -4.78
N CYS A 232 11.13 -23.17 -5.22
CA CYS A 232 12.06 -22.65 -6.22
C CYS A 232 13.47 -22.51 -5.62
N PRO A 233 14.54 -22.81 -6.38
CA PRO A 233 15.90 -22.56 -5.93
C PRO A 233 16.17 -21.05 -5.90
N HIS A 234 16.37 -20.50 -4.70
CA HIS A 234 16.82 -19.12 -4.51
C HIS A 234 18.24 -19.14 -3.98
N ARG A 235 19.20 -18.65 -4.78
CA ARG A 235 20.63 -18.58 -4.37
C ARG A 235 20.95 -17.27 -3.65
N GLU A 236 20.02 -16.33 -3.67
CA GLU A 236 20.17 -14.99 -3.13
C GLU A 236 19.95 -14.96 -1.61
N ARG A 237 20.59 -14.00 -0.95
CA ARG A 237 20.41 -13.78 0.49
C ARG A 237 18.98 -13.35 0.78
N ASP A 238 18.55 -13.50 2.02
CA ASP A 238 17.19 -13.12 2.42
C ASP A 238 16.88 -11.62 2.27
N THR A 239 17.91 -10.78 2.19
CA THR A 239 17.81 -9.34 1.97
C THR A 239 17.72 -8.94 0.50
N ASP A 240 18.05 -9.85 -0.41
CA ASP A 240 18.05 -9.60 -1.84
C ASP A 240 16.62 -9.72 -2.39
N ALA A 241 16.35 -9.05 -3.52
CA ALA A 241 15.04 -9.12 -4.16
C ALA A 241 14.87 -10.48 -4.86
N LYS A 242 13.88 -11.26 -4.42
CA LYS A 242 13.60 -12.61 -4.96
C LYS A 242 12.42 -12.57 -5.93
N PRO A 243 12.42 -13.36 -7.01
CA PRO A 243 11.25 -13.55 -7.85
C PRO A 243 10.06 -14.00 -7.00
N ALA A 244 8.89 -13.42 -7.28
CA ALA A 244 7.67 -13.74 -6.56
C ALA A 244 6.55 -14.09 -7.54
N VAL A 245 5.54 -14.80 -7.02
CA VAL A 245 4.34 -15.19 -7.75
C VAL A 245 3.15 -14.63 -6.99
N TRP A 246 2.20 -14.00 -7.68
CA TRP A 246 0.94 -13.61 -7.06
C TRP A 246 0.26 -14.83 -6.43
N ARG A 247 -0.23 -14.69 -5.18
CA ARG A 247 -0.83 -15.78 -4.41
C ARG A 247 -1.87 -16.57 -5.22
N TYR A 248 -2.74 -15.89 -5.94
CA TYR A 248 -3.78 -16.55 -6.74
C TYR A 248 -3.25 -17.29 -7.97
N ASN A 249 -2.02 -17.00 -8.38
CA ASN A 249 -1.32 -17.72 -9.45
C ASN A 249 -0.42 -18.85 -8.91
N MET A 250 -0.36 -19.07 -7.59
CA MET A 250 0.54 -20.08 -7.00
C MET A 250 0.18 -21.49 -7.45
N GLU A 251 -1.11 -21.77 -7.66
CA GLU A 251 -1.56 -23.08 -8.16
C GLU A 251 -1.02 -23.37 -9.57
N GLN A 252 -1.13 -22.39 -10.48
CA GLN A 252 -0.57 -22.48 -11.83
C GLN A 252 0.97 -22.59 -11.80
N HIS A 253 1.62 -21.87 -10.88
CA HIS A 253 3.07 -21.98 -10.68
C HIS A 253 3.49 -23.38 -10.26
N LEU A 254 2.78 -23.99 -9.31
CA LEU A 254 3.07 -25.36 -8.89
C LEU A 254 2.88 -26.35 -10.05
N THR A 255 1.83 -26.20 -10.84
CA THR A 255 1.60 -27.07 -12.01
C THR A 255 2.76 -27.02 -13.01
N LEU A 256 3.31 -25.83 -13.27
CA LEU A 256 4.33 -25.62 -14.30
C LEU A 256 5.77 -25.83 -13.80
N SER A 257 6.08 -25.35 -12.59
CA SER A 257 7.44 -25.32 -12.04
C SER A 257 7.72 -26.43 -11.04
N HIS A 258 6.67 -27.03 -10.46
CA HIS A 258 6.78 -28.06 -9.41
C HIS A 258 5.77 -29.20 -9.65
N PRO A 259 5.74 -29.80 -10.86
CA PRO A 259 4.74 -30.81 -11.23
C PRO A 259 4.79 -32.06 -10.34
N GLU A 260 5.85 -32.29 -9.60
CA GLU A 260 6.00 -33.40 -8.66
C GLU A 260 5.07 -33.28 -7.43
N TYR A 261 4.54 -32.10 -7.09
CA TYR A 261 3.71 -31.89 -5.92
C TYR A 261 2.20 -31.88 -6.21
N ALA A 262 1.44 -32.52 -5.33
CA ALA A 262 -0.02 -32.45 -5.31
C ALA A 262 -0.50 -31.14 -4.66
N HIS A 263 -1.50 -30.50 -5.28
CA HIS A 263 -2.10 -29.22 -4.86
C HIS A 263 -3.62 -29.24 -5.17
N PRO A 264 -4.40 -28.19 -4.84
CA PRO A 264 -5.86 -28.23 -4.95
C PRO A 264 -6.41 -28.68 -6.32
N GLY A 265 -5.85 -28.21 -7.44
CA GLY A 265 -6.19 -28.68 -8.79
C GLY A 265 -5.40 -29.89 -9.31
N LYS A 266 -4.51 -30.49 -8.51
CA LYS A 266 -3.75 -31.69 -8.89
C LYS A 266 -3.61 -32.64 -7.70
N PHE A 267 -4.43 -33.69 -7.67
CA PHE A 267 -4.43 -34.64 -6.55
C PHE A 267 -3.31 -35.68 -6.60
N LEU A 268 -2.68 -35.88 -7.75
CA LEU A 268 -1.58 -36.83 -7.94
C LEU A 268 -0.23 -36.12 -7.75
N GLY A 269 0.61 -36.64 -6.85
CA GLY A 269 1.95 -36.11 -6.59
C GLY A 269 2.37 -36.27 -5.12
N LEU A 270 3.56 -35.78 -4.81
CA LEU A 270 4.08 -35.67 -3.46
C LEU A 270 3.24 -34.69 -2.63
N PRO A 271 3.05 -34.92 -1.32
CA PRO A 271 2.34 -33.97 -0.49
C PRO A 271 3.08 -32.63 -0.48
N LEU A 272 2.37 -31.54 -0.80
CA LEU A 272 2.92 -30.19 -0.71
C LEU A 272 3.38 -29.89 0.74
N PRO A 273 4.58 -29.31 0.95
CA PRO A 273 5.03 -28.95 2.29
C PRO A 273 4.04 -28.06 3.03
N LEU A 274 3.85 -28.31 4.33
CA LEU A 274 2.82 -27.63 5.15
C LEU A 274 2.90 -26.09 5.07
N HIS A 275 4.12 -25.53 5.06
CA HIS A 275 4.32 -24.08 4.99
C HIS A 275 3.90 -23.46 3.65
N MET A 276 3.78 -24.26 2.57
CA MET A 276 3.33 -23.80 1.26
C MET A 276 1.81 -23.78 1.13
N ILE A 277 1.08 -24.61 1.91
CA ILE A 277 -0.38 -24.72 1.81
C ILE A 277 -1.06 -23.36 2.01
N GLY A 278 -0.56 -22.58 2.98
CA GLY A 278 -1.08 -21.25 3.29
C GLY A 278 -0.92 -20.22 2.17
N SER A 279 -0.11 -20.51 1.14
CA SER A 279 0.10 -19.65 -0.04
C SER A 279 -0.69 -20.10 -1.27
N VAL A 280 -1.26 -21.32 -1.25
CA VAL A 280 -2.01 -21.89 -2.37
C VAL A 280 -3.52 -21.82 -2.13
N VAL A 281 -3.95 -22.08 -0.89
CA VAL A 281 -5.36 -22.22 -0.56
C VAL A 281 -6.02 -20.84 -0.41
N LEU A 282 -7.15 -20.66 -1.10
CA LEU A 282 -8.07 -19.55 -0.90
C LEU A 282 -8.85 -19.76 0.40
N THR A 283 -9.09 -18.69 1.15
CA THR A 283 -9.96 -18.76 2.32
C THR A 283 -11.43 -18.78 1.90
N ILE A 284 -12.29 -19.39 2.71
CA ILE A 284 -13.75 -19.36 2.51
C ILE A 284 -14.28 -17.92 2.40
N GLN A 285 -13.67 -16.97 3.11
CA GLN A 285 -14.01 -15.55 3.04
C GLN A 285 -13.69 -14.93 1.67
N GLU A 286 -12.55 -15.29 1.08
CA GLU A 286 -12.18 -14.86 -0.28
C GLU A 286 -13.15 -15.44 -1.31
N GLU A 287 -13.42 -16.75 -1.23
CA GLU A 287 -14.33 -17.43 -2.16
C GLU A 287 -15.73 -16.82 -2.11
N LYS A 288 -16.26 -16.62 -0.90
CA LYS A 288 -17.55 -15.97 -0.67
C LYS A 288 -17.56 -14.52 -1.16
N LYS A 289 -16.51 -13.73 -0.87
CA LYS A 289 -16.44 -12.32 -1.27
C LYS A 289 -16.47 -12.16 -2.78
N PHE A 290 -15.79 -13.03 -3.50
CA PHE A 290 -15.71 -12.96 -4.96
C PHE A 290 -16.80 -13.77 -5.66
N GLY A 291 -17.65 -14.49 -4.92
CA GLY A 291 -18.75 -15.26 -5.50
C GLY A 291 -18.25 -16.41 -6.38
N VAL A 292 -17.12 -17.01 -6.01
CA VAL A 292 -16.63 -18.23 -6.68
C VAL A 292 -17.06 -19.46 -5.91
N PRO A 293 -17.28 -20.60 -6.59
CA PRO A 293 -17.59 -21.86 -5.92
C PRO A 293 -16.50 -22.20 -4.91
N ALA A 294 -16.92 -22.65 -3.72
CA ALA A 294 -16.00 -23.13 -2.71
C ALA A 294 -15.17 -24.29 -3.28
N HIS A 295 -13.87 -24.28 -3.03
CA HIS A 295 -13.04 -25.41 -3.39
C HIS A 295 -13.56 -26.67 -2.67
N PRO A 296 -13.69 -27.82 -3.36
CA PRO A 296 -13.99 -29.08 -2.69
C PRO A 296 -13.05 -29.26 -1.51
N GLU A 297 -13.60 -29.48 -0.31
CA GLU A 297 -12.78 -29.75 0.86
C GLU A 297 -11.87 -30.92 0.53
N ARG A 298 -10.55 -30.74 0.75
CA ARG A 298 -9.63 -31.85 0.60
C ARG A 298 -10.12 -32.93 1.56
N PRO A 299 -10.27 -34.19 1.11
CA PRO A 299 -10.62 -35.28 2.01
C PRO A 299 -9.70 -35.19 3.21
N PRO A 300 -10.23 -35.23 4.45
CA PRO A 300 -9.41 -35.11 5.65
C PRO A 300 -8.26 -36.09 5.48
N ALA A 301 -7.03 -35.55 5.39
CA ALA A 301 -5.85 -36.36 5.15
C ALA A 301 -5.92 -37.48 6.18
N HIS A 302 -6.12 -38.73 5.70
CA HIS A 302 -6.41 -39.87 6.55
C HIS A 302 -5.54 -39.73 7.78
N LYS A 303 -6.17 -39.47 8.94
CA LYS A 303 -5.45 -39.33 10.21
C LYS A 303 -4.61 -40.60 10.25
N LYS A 304 -3.31 -40.47 9.99
CA LYS A 304 -2.39 -41.59 10.00
C LYS A 304 -2.63 -42.18 11.36
N HIS A 305 -3.20 -43.40 11.37
CA HIS A 305 -3.55 -44.11 12.59
C HIS A 305 -2.33 -43.94 13.48
N GLU A 306 -2.46 -43.12 14.52
CA GLU A 306 -1.40 -42.91 15.48
C GLU A 306 -1.27 -44.29 16.09
N SER A 307 -0.26 -45.03 15.62
CA SER A 307 -0.05 -46.41 16.00
C SER A 307 0.31 -46.32 17.47
N THR A 308 -0.69 -46.49 18.32
CA THR A 308 -0.58 -46.64 19.76
C THR A 308 0.24 -47.90 19.99
N HIS A 309 1.56 -47.79 19.85
CA HIS A 309 2.46 -48.75 20.44
C HIS A 309 2.37 -48.54 21.95
N PRO A 310 1.87 -49.53 22.73
CA PRO A 310 1.95 -49.46 24.17
C PRO A 310 3.43 -49.63 24.55
N LEU A 311 4.10 -48.51 24.83
CA LEU A 311 5.36 -48.55 25.57
C LEU A 311 5.02 -48.98 27.00
N ALA A 312 5.34 -50.24 27.29
CA ALA A 312 5.37 -50.77 28.63
C ALA A 312 6.44 -49.99 29.43
N SER A 313 5.99 -49.03 30.22
CA SER A 313 6.82 -48.34 31.20
C SER A 313 6.91 -49.17 32.48
N THR A 314 8.01 -49.91 32.63
CA THR A 314 8.45 -50.43 33.92
C THR A 314 9.03 -49.29 34.77
N SER A 315 8.32 -48.98 35.85
CA SER A 315 8.77 -48.63 37.20
C SER A 315 10.03 -47.77 37.43
N SER A 316 9.80 -46.83 38.36
CA SER A 316 10.64 -46.45 39.51
C SER A 316 11.59 -45.26 39.36
N GLY A 317 11.50 -44.33 40.32
CA GLY A 317 12.68 -43.62 40.82
C GLY A 317 12.59 -42.11 40.95
N GLN A 318 12.29 -41.67 42.18
CA GLN A 318 12.84 -40.48 42.84
C GLN A 318 12.36 -39.07 42.46
N LYS A 319 11.39 -38.66 43.29
CA LYS A 319 11.15 -37.30 43.80
C LYS A 319 12.45 -36.66 44.31
N ARG A 320 13.00 -35.68 43.58
CA ARG A 320 13.90 -34.67 44.13
C ARG A 320 13.25 -33.31 44.02
N GLN A 321 12.92 -32.79 45.20
CA GLN A 321 12.51 -31.42 45.47
C GLN A 321 13.78 -30.56 45.34
N ALA A 322 13.78 -29.59 44.43
CA ALA A 322 14.82 -28.57 44.35
C ALA A 322 14.15 -27.21 44.07
N ASP A 323 14.09 -26.44 45.15
CA ASP A 323 14.26 -25.01 45.30
C ASP A 323 13.87 -24.05 44.16
N ALA A 324 12.97 -23.14 44.52
CA ALA A 324 12.49 -22.04 43.71
C ALA A 324 13.53 -20.90 43.71
N GLY A 325 14.50 -21.00 42.81
CA GLY A 325 15.38 -19.90 42.42
C GLY A 325 14.61 -18.84 41.62
N GLN A 326 14.27 -17.75 42.30
CA GLN A 326 13.57 -16.56 41.82
C GLN A 326 14.35 -15.83 40.71
N PHE A 327 14.16 -16.23 39.45
CA PHE A 327 14.59 -15.44 38.28
C PHE A 327 13.56 -14.33 38.01
N ARG A 328 13.83 -13.12 38.52
CA ARG A 328 13.16 -11.89 38.07
C ARG A 328 13.62 -11.58 36.65
N ILE A 329 12.81 -11.93 35.65
CA ILE A 329 12.89 -11.32 34.33
C ILE A 329 12.32 -9.90 34.47
N ILE A 330 13.20 -8.90 34.43
CA ILE A 330 12.81 -7.50 34.29
C ILE A 330 12.28 -7.34 32.86
N ILE A 331 10.96 -7.48 32.69
CA ILE A 331 10.25 -7.00 31.51
C ILE A 331 10.07 -5.50 31.73
N SER A 332 10.90 -4.70 31.08
CA SER A 332 10.75 -3.26 30.98
C SER A 332 9.50 -2.93 30.15
N SER A 333 8.33 -2.98 30.77
CA SER A 333 7.11 -2.37 30.25
C SER A 333 7.29 -0.86 30.19
N SER A 334 7.53 -0.33 28.99
CA SER A 334 7.41 1.10 28.73
C SER A 334 5.93 1.46 28.70
N ASN A 335 5.38 1.77 29.87
CA ASN A 335 4.11 2.48 29.98
C ASN A 335 4.29 3.88 29.37
N GLY A 336 3.72 4.07 28.18
CA GLY A 336 3.60 5.37 27.56
C GLY A 336 2.76 6.29 28.42
N THR A 337 3.42 7.24 29.09
CA THR A 337 2.81 8.35 29.80
C THR A 337 2.06 9.25 28.82
N LYS A 338 0.72 9.26 28.91
CA LYS A 338 -0.12 10.33 28.34
C LYS A 338 0.30 11.64 28.98
N ARG A 339 0.99 12.51 28.24
CA ARG A 339 1.16 13.92 28.62
C ARG A 339 -0.20 14.62 28.43
N ALA A 340 -0.77 15.08 29.54
CA ALA A 340 -1.84 16.06 29.53
C ALA A 340 -1.35 17.35 28.88
N ARG A 341 -2.11 17.88 27.91
CA ARG A 341 -1.92 19.25 27.43
C ARG A 341 -2.44 20.19 28.51
N MET A 342 -1.56 20.99 29.10
CA MET A 342 -1.99 22.15 29.88
C MET A 342 -2.48 23.22 28.91
N ALA A 343 -3.70 23.69 29.14
CA ALA A 343 -4.17 24.95 28.60
C ALA A 343 -3.29 26.08 29.16
N LYS A 344 -2.95 27.04 28.32
CA LYS A 344 -2.42 28.33 28.75
C LYS A 344 -3.53 29.35 28.55
N ASP A 345 -3.82 30.05 29.63
CA ASP A 345 -4.61 31.29 29.68
C ASP A 345 -3.85 32.44 29.02
#